data_AF-D6BGV1-F1
#
_entry.id   AF-D6BGV1-F1
#
_cell.length_a   1.000
_cell.length_b   1.000
_cell.length_c   1.000
_cell.angle_alpha   90.00
_cell.angle_beta   90.00
_cell.angle_gamma   90.00
#
_symmetry.space_group_name_H-M   'P 1'
#
loop_
_entity.id
_entity.type
_entity.pdbx_description
1 polymer ?
#
loop_
_entity_poly.entity_id
_entity_poly.type
_entity_poly.pdbx_seq_one_letter_code
_entity_poly.pdbx_strand_id
1 'polypeptide(L)'
;MAKYTEHLRLVKPEGNEYYNVEQFNQNAELIDKETKKLSEGLAKVQEGATREKAGIVQFGTEEGKALEGMMLARLAGCVGYGGDIQEPGVKDVNYIYYDRNTRKMYKCLNQNSDVSANVANFIPLDNNSLLDRLENLQRKKYPLMYNGGSPIPVGTSGKLPDYVNYDNILDFYFKIRFKGGVSFYVALDNSTNTNIVDYTLFNGIRFELNKNTNILKLIADPKSEFLSIDIFSKLT
;
A
#
# COMPACT_ATOMS: atom_id res chain seq x y z
N MET A 1 -5.44 -71.76 0.02
CA MET A 1 -5.56 -70.39 0.60
C MET A 1 -5.79 -69.45 -0.57
N ALA A 2 -6.76 -68.54 -0.49
CA ALA A 2 -6.99 -67.59 -1.58
C ALA A 2 -5.74 -66.71 -1.79
N LYS A 3 -5.36 -66.49 -3.04
CA LYS A 3 -4.28 -65.55 -3.40
C LYS A 3 -4.86 -64.16 -3.55
N TYR A 4 -4.06 -63.13 -3.29
CA TYR A 4 -4.50 -61.74 -3.34
C TYR A 4 -3.52 -60.87 -4.14
N THR A 5 -4.00 -59.74 -4.66
CA THR A 5 -3.10 -58.66 -5.12
C THR A 5 -2.43 -57.96 -3.93
N GLU A 6 -1.36 -57.22 -4.17
CA GLU A 6 -0.48 -56.71 -3.11
C GLU A 6 -1.06 -55.48 -2.41
N HIS A 7 -1.59 -54.53 -3.19
CA HIS A 7 -1.97 -53.20 -2.70
C HIS A 7 -3.45 -53.12 -2.28
N LEU A 8 -4.37 -53.42 -3.19
CA LEU A 8 -5.83 -53.45 -3.01
C LEU A 8 -6.33 -54.74 -2.36
N ARG A 9 -5.49 -55.79 -2.31
CA ARG A 9 -5.86 -57.12 -1.80
C ARG A 9 -7.10 -57.70 -2.48
N LEU A 10 -7.16 -57.63 -3.81
CA LEU A 10 -8.21 -58.28 -4.61
C LEU A 10 -8.01 -59.79 -4.63
N VAL A 11 -9.07 -60.58 -4.44
CA VAL A 11 -9.03 -62.05 -4.48
C VAL A 11 -8.70 -62.53 -5.89
N LYS A 12 -7.75 -63.46 -5.99
CA LYS A 12 -7.42 -64.20 -7.22
C LYS A 12 -8.08 -65.57 -7.17
N PRO A 13 -9.20 -65.79 -7.89
CA PRO A 13 -9.84 -67.10 -7.95
C PRO A 13 -8.90 -68.17 -8.51
N GLU A 14 -9.02 -69.39 -7.98
CA GLU A 14 -8.31 -70.59 -8.45
C GLU A 14 -9.32 -71.54 -9.10
N GLY A 15 -8.96 -72.14 -10.25
CA GLY A 15 -9.79 -73.12 -10.95
C GLY A 15 -9.77 -72.95 -12.46
N ASN A 16 -9.99 -74.06 -13.17
CA ASN A 16 -9.93 -74.17 -14.63
C ASN A 16 -11.33 -74.10 -15.26
N GLU A 17 -12.38 -74.00 -14.43
CA GLU A 17 -13.77 -74.18 -14.83
C GLU A 17 -14.32 -73.03 -15.68
N TYR A 18 -13.63 -71.90 -15.70
CA TYR A 18 -13.97 -70.74 -16.53
C TYR A 18 -12.75 -70.30 -17.33
N TYR A 19 -12.89 -70.23 -18.65
CA TYR A 19 -11.84 -69.90 -19.62
C TYR A 19 -11.13 -68.55 -19.40
N ASN A 20 -11.65 -67.70 -18.50
CA ASN A 20 -11.20 -66.31 -18.35
C ASN A 20 -10.54 -66.00 -17.00
N VAL A 21 -10.30 -67.00 -16.15
CA VAL A 21 -9.73 -66.79 -14.80
C VAL A 21 -8.31 -66.22 -14.85
N GLU A 22 -7.48 -66.67 -15.79
CA GLU A 22 -6.13 -66.13 -15.99
C GLU A 22 -6.16 -64.67 -16.42
N GLN A 23 -7.03 -64.33 -17.38
CA GLN A 23 -7.20 -62.95 -17.87
C GLN A 23 -7.74 -62.02 -16.77
N PHE A 24 -8.68 -62.51 -15.95
CA PHE A 24 -9.18 -61.78 -14.78
C PHE A 24 -8.05 -61.50 -13.78
N ASN A 25 -7.26 -62.51 -13.44
CA ASN A 25 -6.14 -62.38 -12.50
C ASN A 25 -5.07 -61.40 -13.01
N GLN A 26 -4.77 -61.42 -14.32
CA GLN A 26 -3.85 -60.46 -14.95
C GLN A 26 -4.38 -59.02 -14.89
N ASN A 27 -5.67 -58.82 -15.19
CA ASN A 27 -6.29 -57.49 -15.11
C ASN A 27 -6.31 -56.96 -13.67
N ALA A 28 -6.57 -57.83 -12.68
CA ALA A 28 -6.53 -57.45 -11.27
C ALA A 28 -5.13 -56.99 -10.83
N GLU A 29 -4.06 -57.67 -11.29
CA GLU A 29 -2.68 -57.24 -11.03
C GLU A 29 -2.34 -55.89 -11.68
N LEU A 30 -2.82 -55.64 -12.90
CA LEU A 30 -2.61 -54.35 -13.57
C LEU A 30 -3.29 -53.19 -12.84
N ILE A 31 -4.54 -53.37 -12.42
CA ILE A 31 -5.29 -52.38 -11.66
C ILE A 31 -4.61 -52.11 -10.32
N ASP A 32 -4.17 -53.15 -9.62
CA ASP A 32 -3.45 -53.04 -8.35
C ASP A 32 -2.17 -52.20 -8.48
N LYS A 33 -1.39 -52.48 -9.54
CA LYS A 33 -0.14 -51.76 -9.84
C LYS A 33 -0.37 -50.29 -10.17
N GLU A 34 -1.34 -49.98 -11.01
CA GLU A 34 -1.67 -48.58 -11.34
C GLU A 34 -2.25 -47.84 -10.13
N THR A 35 -3.03 -48.52 -9.28
CA THR A 35 -3.58 -47.91 -8.06
C THR A 35 -2.48 -47.61 -7.04
N LYS A 36 -1.51 -48.51 -6.87
CA LYS A 36 -0.32 -48.27 -6.05
C LYS A 36 0.46 -47.05 -6.55
N LYS A 37 0.68 -46.96 -7.86
CA LYS A 37 1.36 -45.82 -8.51
C LYS A 37 0.60 -44.51 -8.32
N LEU A 38 -0.72 -44.51 -8.43
CA LEU A 38 -1.58 -43.35 -8.17
C LEU A 38 -1.54 -42.94 -6.69
N SER A 39 -1.57 -43.90 -5.76
CA SER A 39 -1.50 -43.65 -4.32
C SER A 39 -0.15 -43.02 -3.92
N GLU A 40 0.96 -43.57 -4.43
CA GLU A 40 2.31 -43.02 -4.21
C GLU A 40 2.46 -41.63 -4.86
N GLY A 41 1.88 -41.42 -6.05
CA GLY A 41 1.83 -40.12 -6.71
C GLY A 41 1.04 -39.08 -5.90
N LEU A 42 -0.12 -39.46 -5.36
CA LEU A 42 -0.96 -38.59 -4.54
C LEU A 42 -0.30 -38.23 -3.22
N ALA A 43 0.36 -39.18 -2.56
CA ALA A 43 1.10 -38.93 -1.32
C ALA A 43 2.22 -37.89 -1.53
N LYS A 44 2.94 -37.95 -2.66
CA LYS A 44 3.95 -36.95 -3.03
C LYS A 44 3.37 -35.55 -3.24
N VAL A 45 2.13 -35.44 -3.71
CA VAL A 45 1.42 -34.16 -3.88
C VAL A 45 0.90 -33.61 -2.54
N GLN A 46 0.63 -34.47 -1.55
CA GLN A 46 0.10 -34.09 -0.23
C GLN A 46 1.17 -33.68 0.79
N GLU A 47 2.47 -33.91 0.53
CA GLU A 47 3.54 -33.40 1.38
C GLU A 47 3.62 -31.87 1.26
N GLY A 48 3.23 -31.16 2.33
CA GLY A 48 3.15 -29.70 2.34
C GLY A 48 4.48 -28.95 2.12
N ALA A 49 4.37 -27.63 2.08
CA ALA A 49 5.49 -26.70 1.85
C ALA A 49 6.57 -26.85 2.91
N THR A 50 7.77 -27.28 2.51
CA THR A 50 8.98 -27.22 3.35
C THR A 50 10.11 -26.58 2.56
N ARG A 51 11.06 -25.95 3.28
CA ARG A 51 12.24 -25.27 2.68
C ARG A 51 13.09 -26.18 1.79
N GLU A 52 13.05 -27.48 2.02
CA GLU A 52 13.84 -28.51 1.33
C GLU A 52 13.11 -29.09 0.10
N LYS A 53 11.79 -28.82 -0.04
CA LYS A 53 10.92 -29.35 -1.10
C LYS A 53 10.24 -28.21 -1.88
N ALA A 54 11.05 -27.30 -2.41
CA ALA A 54 10.57 -26.27 -3.33
C ALA A 54 9.97 -26.90 -4.60
N GLY A 55 8.74 -26.52 -4.96
CA GLY A 55 8.07 -26.99 -6.18
C GLY A 55 7.09 -28.17 -6.03
N ILE A 56 6.90 -28.74 -4.83
CA ILE A 56 5.94 -29.83 -4.59
C ILE A 56 4.52 -29.31 -4.29
N VAL A 57 4.42 -28.08 -3.78
CA VAL A 57 3.14 -27.44 -3.48
C VAL A 57 2.79 -26.50 -4.62
N GLN A 58 1.52 -26.56 -5.04
CA GLN A 58 0.89 -25.57 -5.90
C GLN A 58 0.76 -24.25 -5.10
N PHE A 59 1.88 -23.57 -4.86
CA PHE A 59 1.88 -22.20 -4.33
C PHE A 59 1.09 -21.33 -5.30
N GLY A 60 0.35 -20.35 -4.79
CA GLY A 60 -0.66 -19.58 -5.51
C GLY A 60 -0.13 -18.79 -6.72
N THR A 61 0.17 -19.47 -7.82
CA THR A 61 0.50 -18.91 -9.13
C THR A 61 -0.72 -18.78 -10.03
N GLU A 62 -1.87 -19.33 -9.60
CA GLU A 62 -3.17 -19.28 -10.29
C GLU A 62 -4.27 -18.89 -9.29
N GLU A 63 -5.34 -18.26 -9.80
CA GLU A 63 -6.48 -17.77 -9.03
C GLU A 63 -7.12 -18.90 -8.21
N GLY A 64 -7.13 -18.76 -6.87
CA GLY A 64 -7.77 -19.72 -5.95
C GLY A 64 -6.86 -20.76 -5.26
N LYS A 65 -5.55 -20.49 -5.10
CA LYS A 65 -4.59 -21.39 -4.39
C LYS A 65 -3.76 -20.67 -3.29
N ALA A 66 -3.23 -21.48 -2.36
CA ALA A 66 -3.05 -21.17 -0.94
C ALA A 66 -2.01 -20.10 -0.50
N LEU A 67 -1.29 -19.42 -1.40
CA LEU A 67 -0.52 -18.21 -1.03
C LEU A 67 -0.13 -17.43 -2.30
N GLU A 68 -0.95 -16.46 -2.69
CA GLU A 68 -0.74 -15.67 -3.91
C GLU A 68 0.28 -14.54 -3.63
N GLY A 69 1.51 -14.68 -4.12
CA GLY A 69 2.46 -13.56 -4.18
C GLY A 69 1.88 -12.35 -4.94
N MET A 70 0.98 -12.61 -5.89
CA MET A 70 0.12 -11.60 -6.51
C MET A 70 -0.84 -10.92 -5.52
N MET A 71 -1.50 -11.67 -4.62
CA MET A 71 -2.36 -11.09 -3.59
C MET A 71 -1.56 -10.26 -2.59
N LEU A 72 -0.36 -10.72 -2.19
CA LEU A 72 0.55 -9.93 -1.36
C LEU A 72 0.95 -8.62 -2.06
N ALA A 73 1.29 -8.69 -3.35
CA ALA A 73 1.62 -7.49 -4.12
C ALA A 73 0.43 -6.53 -4.26
N ARG A 74 -0.78 -7.06 -4.50
CA ARG A 74 -2.02 -6.29 -4.54
C ARG A 74 -2.34 -5.61 -3.20
N LEU A 75 -2.15 -6.31 -2.07
CA LEU A 75 -2.33 -5.73 -0.73
C LEU A 75 -1.41 -4.52 -0.51
N ALA A 76 -0.19 -4.57 -1.04
CA ALA A 76 0.77 -3.48 -0.98
C ALA A 76 0.63 -2.46 -2.14
N GLY A 77 -0.44 -2.51 -2.94
CA GLY A 77 -0.69 -1.59 -4.04
C GLY A 77 0.36 -1.65 -5.16
N CYS A 78 0.95 -2.82 -5.36
CA CYS A 78 2.01 -3.09 -6.33
C CYS A 78 1.50 -4.01 -7.46
N VAL A 79 2.23 -4.02 -8.58
CA VAL A 79 1.85 -4.76 -9.79
C VAL A 79 1.99 -6.27 -9.60
N GLY A 80 3.05 -6.71 -8.92
CA GLY A 80 3.34 -8.13 -8.72
C GLY A 80 4.54 -8.35 -7.80
N TYR A 81 4.84 -9.62 -7.55
CA TYR A 81 6.06 -10.05 -6.88
C TYR A 81 7.12 -10.42 -7.91
N GLY A 82 8.28 -9.78 -7.86
CA GLY A 82 9.37 -9.92 -8.82
C GLY A 82 10.50 -10.86 -8.37
N GLY A 83 10.36 -11.55 -7.23
CA GLY A 83 11.38 -12.45 -6.71
C GLY A 83 12.35 -11.78 -5.74
N ASP A 84 13.56 -12.34 -5.63
CA ASP A 84 14.57 -11.85 -4.71
C ASP A 84 15.38 -10.70 -5.34
N ILE A 85 15.70 -9.65 -4.58
CA ILE A 85 16.53 -8.54 -5.07
C ILE A 85 17.89 -9.04 -5.56
N GLN A 86 18.46 -10.03 -4.88
CA GLN A 86 19.78 -10.58 -5.21
C GLN A 86 19.83 -11.36 -6.52
N GLU A 87 18.68 -11.70 -7.12
CA GLU A 87 18.68 -12.35 -8.43
C GLU A 87 19.13 -11.36 -9.51
N PRO A 88 20.12 -11.72 -10.35
CA PRO A 88 20.57 -10.82 -11.41
C PRO A 88 19.45 -10.63 -12.44
N GLY A 89 19.32 -9.40 -12.95
CA GLY A 89 18.34 -9.05 -13.97
C GLY A 89 17.57 -7.78 -13.64
N VAL A 90 16.77 -7.35 -14.61
CA VAL A 90 15.97 -6.12 -14.54
C VAL A 90 14.93 -6.22 -13.41
N LYS A 91 14.77 -5.12 -12.68
CA LYS A 91 13.79 -4.91 -11.63
C LYS A 91 12.75 -3.93 -12.15
N ASP A 92 11.51 -4.39 -12.25
CA ASP A 92 10.40 -3.65 -12.83
C ASP A 92 9.81 -2.66 -11.82
N VAL A 93 9.43 -1.50 -12.33
CA VAL A 93 8.83 -0.43 -11.51
C VAL A 93 7.50 -0.91 -10.92
N ASN A 94 7.24 -0.56 -9.66
CA ASN A 94 6.06 -0.95 -8.89
C ASN A 94 5.91 -2.46 -8.64
N TYR A 95 6.94 -3.28 -8.86
CA TYR A 95 6.99 -4.66 -8.36
C TYR A 95 7.60 -4.72 -6.96
N ILE A 96 7.27 -5.77 -6.21
CA ILE A 96 7.83 -6.03 -4.88
C ILE A 96 8.90 -7.11 -4.99
N TYR A 97 10.02 -6.87 -4.33
CA TYR A 97 11.13 -7.80 -4.24
C TYR A 97 11.45 -8.10 -2.79
N TYR A 98 11.79 -9.36 -2.51
CA TYR A 98 12.27 -9.77 -1.20
C TYR A 98 13.79 -9.59 -1.14
N ASP A 99 14.28 -8.93 -0.09
CA ASP A 99 15.71 -8.86 0.19
C ASP A 99 16.08 -9.93 1.22
N ARG A 100 16.87 -10.92 0.81
CA ARG A 100 17.30 -12.00 1.70
C ARG A 100 18.20 -11.54 2.84
N ASN A 101 18.93 -10.45 2.65
CA ASN A 101 19.87 -9.94 3.65
C ASN A 101 19.14 -9.25 4.79
N THR A 102 18.22 -8.34 4.47
CA THR A 102 17.43 -7.59 5.46
C THR A 102 16.16 -8.32 5.90
N ARG A 103 15.75 -9.36 5.14
CA ARG A 103 14.49 -10.11 5.31
C ARG A 103 13.26 -9.21 5.22
N LYS A 104 13.31 -8.21 4.34
CA LYS A 104 12.25 -7.22 4.13
C LYS A 104 11.73 -7.25 2.69
N MET A 105 10.49 -6.81 2.52
CA MET A 105 9.89 -6.57 1.21
C MET A 105 10.14 -5.12 0.79
N TYR A 106 10.54 -4.93 -0.45
CA TYR A 106 10.79 -3.62 -1.04
C TYR A 106 9.97 -3.43 -2.31
N LYS A 107 9.33 -2.28 -2.46
CA LYS A 107 8.77 -1.85 -3.73
C LYS A 107 9.85 -1.17 -4.57
N CYS A 108 9.93 -1.53 -5.84
CA CYS A 108 10.82 -0.88 -6.81
C CYS A 108 10.20 0.44 -7.29
N LEU A 109 10.98 1.52 -7.24
CA LEU A 109 10.58 2.88 -7.62
C LEU A 109 10.97 3.22 -9.06
N ASN A 110 12.14 2.75 -9.49
CA ASN A 110 12.74 3.04 -10.79
C ASN A 110 13.28 1.75 -11.40
N GLN A 111 13.17 1.59 -12.72
CA GLN A 111 13.71 0.42 -13.39
C GLN A 111 15.23 0.37 -13.23
N ASN A 112 15.75 -0.75 -12.74
CA ASN A 112 17.18 -0.91 -12.42
C ASN A 112 17.59 -2.40 -12.51
N SER A 113 18.86 -2.70 -12.23
CA SER A 113 19.38 -4.08 -12.15
C SER A 113 20.18 -4.32 -10.87
N ASP A 114 19.88 -3.55 -9.81
CA ASP A 114 20.60 -3.62 -8.54
C ASP A 114 20.31 -4.95 -7.84
N VAL A 115 21.36 -5.52 -7.23
CA VAL A 115 21.29 -6.78 -6.46
C VAL A 115 21.19 -6.55 -4.94
N SER A 116 20.93 -5.30 -4.54
CA SER A 116 20.75 -4.89 -3.14
C SER A 116 19.83 -3.67 -3.06
N ALA A 117 18.99 -3.62 -2.01
CA ALA A 117 18.08 -2.50 -1.79
C ALA A 117 18.86 -1.20 -1.48
N ASN A 118 18.46 -0.10 -2.13
CA ASN A 118 18.97 1.24 -1.86
C ASN A 118 17.82 2.26 -1.94
N VAL A 119 18.01 3.42 -1.32
CA VAL A 119 16.96 4.44 -1.20
C VAL A 119 16.59 5.14 -2.51
N ALA A 120 17.43 5.05 -3.54
CA ALA A 120 17.14 5.67 -4.84
C ALA A 120 16.17 4.84 -5.66
N ASN A 121 16.27 3.50 -5.57
CA ASN A 121 15.53 2.57 -6.42
C ASN A 121 14.48 1.75 -5.65
N PHE A 122 14.54 1.69 -4.32
CA PHE A 122 13.68 0.83 -3.51
C PHE A 122 13.13 1.54 -2.28
N ILE A 123 11.91 1.17 -1.89
CA ILE A 123 11.25 1.61 -0.66
C ILE A 123 10.84 0.39 0.18
N PRO A 124 11.26 0.30 1.46
CA PRO A 124 10.84 -0.79 2.33
C PRO A 124 9.35 -0.68 2.67
N LEU A 125 8.67 -1.82 2.75
CA LEU A 125 7.26 -1.94 3.11
C LEU A 125 7.04 -2.51 4.53
N ASP A 126 8.11 -2.59 5.34
CA ASP A 126 7.99 -3.10 6.70
C ASP A 126 7.33 -2.09 7.65
N ASN A 127 6.59 -2.60 8.64
CA ASN A 127 5.83 -1.77 9.58
C ASN A 127 6.68 -0.76 10.35
N ASN A 128 7.94 -1.07 10.66
CA ASN A 128 8.80 -0.12 11.36
C ASN A 128 9.20 1.04 10.45
N SER A 129 9.54 0.76 9.18
CA SER A 129 9.80 1.81 8.19
C SER A 129 8.56 2.65 7.90
N LEU A 130 7.37 2.04 7.89
CA LEU A 130 6.10 2.78 7.72
C LEU A 130 5.77 3.63 8.96
N LEU A 131 6.02 3.10 10.16
CA LEU A 131 5.84 3.84 11.41
C LEU A 131 6.76 5.05 11.46
N ASP A 132 8.04 4.88 11.14
CA ASP A 132 8.99 5.99 11.11
C ASP A 132 8.55 7.09 10.12
N ARG A 133 8.04 6.72 8.94
CA ARG A 133 7.47 7.68 7.98
C ARG A 133 6.23 8.39 8.53
N LEU A 134 5.39 7.68 9.26
CA LEU A 134 4.16 8.23 9.85
C LEU A 134 4.47 9.15 11.04
N GLU A 135 5.42 8.79 11.89
CA GLU A 135 5.89 9.60 13.01
C GLU A 135 6.61 10.86 12.52
N ASN A 136 7.33 10.77 11.40
CA ASN A 136 7.97 11.90 10.73
C ASN A 136 7.05 12.63 9.75
N LEU A 137 5.75 12.30 9.71
CA LEU A 137 4.80 12.94 8.80
C LEU A 137 4.48 14.36 9.29
N GLN A 138 5.19 15.35 8.76
CA GLN A 138 5.01 16.75 9.12
C GLN A 138 4.21 17.53 8.07
N ARG A 139 3.24 18.33 8.52
CA ARG A 139 2.58 19.31 7.65
C ARG A 139 3.54 20.46 7.36
N LYS A 140 3.79 20.75 6.08
CA LYS A 140 4.58 21.92 5.70
C LYS A 140 3.76 23.17 6.00
N LYS A 141 4.40 24.14 6.63
CA LYS A 141 3.80 25.43 7.01
C LYS A 141 4.24 26.50 6.01
N TYR A 142 3.30 27.22 5.42
CA TYR A 142 3.57 28.38 4.58
C TYR A 142 3.10 29.66 5.30
N PRO A 143 4.01 30.58 5.66
CA PRO A 143 3.64 31.82 6.31
C PRO A 143 3.04 32.81 5.31
N LEU A 144 1.81 33.25 5.54
CA LEU A 144 1.13 34.21 4.65
C LEU A 144 1.37 35.65 5.09
N MET A 145 1.23 35.92 6.40
CA MET A 145 1.47 37.24 6.98
C MET A 145 2.12 37.07 8.35
N TYR A 146 3.20 37.82 8.59
CA TYR A 146 3.89 37.86 9.87
C TYR A 146 4.59 39.21 10.05
N ASN A 147 4.41 39.84 11.20
CA ASN A 147 5.02 41.14 11.52
C ASN A 147 5.93 41.06 12.77
N GLY A 148 6.82 40.06 12.83
CA GLY A 148 7.82 39.97 13.89
C GLY A 148 7.25 39.81 15.31
N GLY A 149 6.01 39.31 15.44
CA GLY A 149 5.32 39.18 16.73
C GLY A 149 4.54 40.43 17.16
N SER A 150 4.57 41.50 16.36
CA SER A 150 3.68 42.66 16.51
C SER A 150 2.36 42.44 15.77
N PRO A 151 1.29 43.17 16.15
CA PRO A 151 0.06 43.20 15.36
C PRO A 151 0.33 43.55 13.91
N ILE A 152 -0.35 42.85 13.00
CA ILE A 152 -0.22 43.09 11.56
C ILE A 152 -1.04 44.33 11.18
N PRO A 153 -0.46 45.31 10.48
CA PRO A 153 -1.20 46.48 10.03
C PRO A 153 -2.35 46.12 9.09
N VAL A 154 -3.50 46.77 9.28
CA VAL A 154 -4.61 46.68 8.32
C VAL A 154 -4.13 47.15 6.95
N GLY A 155 -4.44 46.37 5.92
CA GLY A 155 -3.96 46.57 4.55
C GLY A 155 -2.85 45.62 4.13
N THR A 156 -2.16 44.96 5.07
CA THR A 156 -1.17 43.92 4.75
C THR A 156 -1.82 42.77 3.98
N SER A 157 -1.11 42.28 2.97
CA SER A 157 -1.57 41.19 2.11
C SER A 157 -0.52 40.10 1.99
N GLY A 158 -0.99 38.88 1.67
CA GLY A 158 -0.17 37.71 1.42
C GLY A 158 -0.79 36.91 0.29
N LYS A 159 0.04 36.46 -0.67
CA LYS A 159 -0.40 35.58 -1.74
C LYS A 159 -0.55 34.17 -1.19
N LEU A 160 -1.67 33.51 -1.45
CA LEU A 160 -1.82 32.09 -1.14
C LEU A 160 -0.82 31.27 -1.99
N PRO A 161 -0.33 30.12 -1.48
CA PRO A 161 0.49 29.21 -2.28
C PRO A 161 -0.24 28.82 -3.57
N ASP A 162 0.51 28.57 -4.65
CA ASP A 162 -0.10 28.30 -5.97
C ASP A 162 -0.98 27.04 -6.00
N TYR A 163 -0.82 26.13 -5.03
CA TYR A 163 -1.66 24.93 -4.85
C TYR A 163 -2.96 25.17 -4.06
N VAL A 164 -3.21 26.39 -3.57
CA VAL A 164 -4.43 26.76 -2.85
C VAL A 164 -5.11 27.92 -3.56
N ASN A 165 -6.40 27.79 -3.83
CA ASN A 165 -7.26 28.83 -4.39
C ASN A 165 -8.65 28.78 -3.74
N TYR A 166 -9.55 29.67 -4.13
CA TYR A 166 -10.90 29.71 -3.56
C TYR A 166 -11.67 28.39 -3.69
N ASP A 167 -11.52 27.68 -4.81
CA ASP A 167 -12.31 26.47 -5.08
C ASP A 167 -11.90 25.29 -4.18
N ASN A 168 -10.65 25.26 -3.71
CA ASN A 168 -10.12 24.19 -2.85
C ASN A 168 -9.73 24.66 -1.43
N ILE A 169 -10.00 25.92 -1.08
CA ILE A 169 -9.53 26.52 0.19
C ILE A 169 -10.03 25.78 1.42
N LEU A 170 -11.21 25.16 1.35
CA LEU A 170 -11.83 24.38 2.42
C LEU A 170 -11.06 23.11 2.77
N ASP A 171 -10.22 22.62 1.87
CA ASP A 171 -9.39 21.46 2.14
C ASP A 171 -8.16 21.78 3.01
N PHE A 172 -7.96 23.06 3.35
CA PHE A 172 -6.79 23.55 4.07
C PHE A 172 -7.19 24.23 5.39
N TYR A 173 -6.29 24.10 6.36
CA TYR A 173 -6.42 24.79 7.65
C TYR A 173 -5.41 25.93 7.75
N PHE A 174 -5.88 27.05 8.30
CA PHE A 174 -5.09 28.22 8.59
C PHE A 174 -4.85 28.31 10.09
N LYS A 175 -3.59 28.42 10.52
CA LYS A 175 -3.28 28.81 11.90
C LYS A 175 -3.19 30.31 11.99
N ILE A 176 -4.04 30.86 12.85
CA ILE A 176 -4.07 32.29 13.15
C ILE A 176 -3.58 32.48 14.58
N ARG A 177 -2.63 33.40 14.77
CA ARG A 177 -2.08 33.75 16.08
C ARG A 177 -2.59 35.12 16.50
N PHE A 178 -2.91 35.24 17.78
CA PHE A 178 -3.36 36.49 18.39
C PHE A 178 -2.43 36.94 19.50
N LYS A 179 -2.46 38.24 19.78
CA LYS A 179 -1.83 38.84 20.95
C LYS A 179 -2.42 38.21 22.22
N GLY A 180 -1.58 37.99 23.22
CA GLY A 180 -1.98 37.31 24.46
C GLY A 180 -1.81 35.78 24.44
N GLY A 181 -1.27 35.21 23.35
CA GLY A 181 -0.80 33.81 23.34
C GLY A 181 -1.82 32.78 22.87
N VAL A 182 -2.95 33.20 22.31
CA VAL A 182 -3.97 32.29 21.75
C VAL A 182 -3.70 32.05 20.27
N SER A 183 -3.98 30.84 19.78
CA SER A 183 -3.96 30.52 18.36
C SER A 183 -5.13 29.61 18.00
N PHE A 184 -5.74 29.84 16.84
CA PHE A 184 -6.81 29.00 16.30
C PHE A 184 -6.38 28.35 15.00
N TYR A 185 -6.88 27.15 14.77
CA TYR A 185 -6.93 26.55 13.44
C TYR A 185 -8.32 26.79 12.88
N VAL A 186 -8.39 27.46 11.74
CA VAL A 186 -9.66 27.82 11.10
C VAL A 186 -9.68 27.34 9.65
N ALA A 187 -10.86 26.97 9.17
CA ALA A 187 -11.15 26.88 7.74
C ALA A 187 -11.82 28.20 7.31
N LEU A 188 -11.44 28.71 6.14
CA LEU A 188 -12.05 29.92 5.58
C LEU A 188 -13.15 29.48 4.61
N ASP A 189 -14.41 29.62 5.04
CA ASP A 189 -15.58 29.27 4.24
C ASP A 189 -16.43 30.51 3.96
N ASN A 190 -16.83 30.69 2.71
CA ASN A 190 -17.82 31.65 2.28
C ASN A 190 -18.30 31.28 0.87
N SER A 191 -19.60 31.46 0.59
CA SER A 191 -20.17 31.35 -0.75
C SER A 191 -20.41 32.74 -1.35
N THR A 192 -19.70 33.07 -2.42
CA THR A 192 -19.90 34.31 -3.17
C THR A 192 -19.78 34.11 -4.68
N ASN A 193 -20.60 34.86 -5.43
CA ASN A 193 -20.57 34.91 -6.90
C ASN A 193 -19.65 36.01 -7.45
N THR A 194 -19.00 36.79 -6.58
CA THR A 194 -18.05 37.84 -6.98
C THR A 194 -16.61 37.34 -6.92
N ASN A 195 -15.69 38.11 -7.50
CA ASN A 195 -14.24 37.84 -7.44
C ASN A 195 -13.62 38.16 -6.07
N ILE A 196 -14.37 38.77 -5.17
CA ILE A 196 -13.91 39.20 -3.86
C ILE A 196 -14.69 38.43 -2.79
N VAL A 197 -13.96 37.81 -1.87
CA VAL A 197 -14.53 36.97 -0.81
C VAL A 197 -14.12 37.54 0.54
N ASP A 198 -15.10 37.87 1.38
CA ASP A 198 -14.85 38.35 2.73
C ASP A 198 -14.92 37.21 3.75
N TYR A 199 -13.91 37.09 4.60
CA TYR A 199 -13.93 36.18 5.75
C TYR A 199 -13.93 37.00 7.03
N THR A 200 -14.88 36.75 7.92
CA THR A 200 -14.99 37.45 9.20
C THR A 200 -14.80 36.46 10.34
N LEU A 201 -13.83 36.73 11.21
CA LEU A 201 -13.62 35.96 12.43
C LEU A 201 -14.56 36.44 13.56
N PHE A 202 -14.76 35.59 14.56
CA PHE A 202 -15.66 35.86 15.70
C PHE A 202 -15.32 37.13 16.50
N ASN A 203 -14.08 37.60 16.44
CA ASN A 203 -13.60 38.81 17.12
C ASN A 203 -13.64 40.06 16.24
N GLY A 204 -14.22 39.98 15.04
CA GLY A 204 -14.38 41.10 14.11
C GLY A 204 -13.18 41.36 13.21
N ILE A 205 -12.11 40.55 13.28
CA ILE A 205 -11.05 40.58 12.28
C ILE A 205 -11.62 40.12 10.93
N ARG A 206 -11.29 40.84 9.87
CA ARG A 206 -11.78 40.57 8.52
C ARG A 206 -10.64 40.44 7.52
N PHE A 207 -10.74 39.41 6.69
CA PHE A 207 -9.88 39.20 5.53
C PHE A 207 -10.68 39.30 4.25
N GLU A 208 -10.04 39.77 3.19
CA GLU A 208 -10.58 39.80 1.84
C GLU A 208 -9.68 38.96 0.93
N LEU A 209 -10.24 37.99 0.22
CA LEU A 209 -9.55 37.20 -0.79
C LEU A 209 -10.01 37.63 -2.18
N ASN A 210 -9.05 38.01 -3.03
CA ASN A 210 -9.28 38.20 -4.45
C ASN A 210 -9.02 36.90 -5.22
N LYS A 211 -10.08 36.31 -5.80
CA LYS A 211 -10.03 35.02 -6.52
C LYS A 211 -9.11 35.06 -7.74
N ASN A 212 -9.00 36.20 -8.42
CA ASN A 212 -8.22 36.33 -9.65
C ASN A 212 -6.72 36.41 -9.36
N THR A 213 -6.33 37.13 -8.31
CA THR A 213 -4.91 37.32 -7.95
C THR A 213 -4.42 36.34 -6.89
N ASN A 214 -5.34 35.63 -6.24
CA ASN A 214 -5.09 34.72 -5.13
C ASN A 214 -4.42 35.41 -3.93
N ILE A 215 -4.74 36.69 -3.72
CA ILE A 215 -4.20 37.53 -2.64
C ILE A 215 -5.22 37.62 -1.53
N LEU A 216 -4.82 37.22 -0.32
CA LEU A 216 -5.54 37.44 0.92
C LEU A 216 -5.05 38.74 1.55
N LYS A 217 -5.96 39.62 1.97
CA LYS A 217 -5.65 40.93 2.56
C LYS A 217 -6.35 41.08 3.89
N LEU A 218 -5.65 41.59 4.90
CA LEU A 218 -6.26 42.00 6.17
C LEU A 218 -6.98 43.34 5.95
N ILE A 219 -8.29 43.38 6.13
CA ILE A 219 -9.11 44.58 5.92
C ILE A 219 -9.68 45.18 7.20
N ALA A 220 -9.74 44.41 8.29
CA ALA A 220 -10.09 44.94 9.61
C ALA A 220 -9.42 44.14 10.73
N ASP A 221 -8.90 44.86 11.73
CA ASP A 221 -8.48 44.31 13.03
C ASP A 221 -8.83 45.33 14.13
N PRO A 222 -10.08 45.32 14.63
CA PRO A 222 -10.59 46.37 15.50
C PRO A 222 -9.86 46.47 16.85
N LYS A 223 -9.21 45.38 17.28
CA LYS A 223 -8.49 45.30 18.57
C LYS A 223 -6.96 45.29 18.41
N SER A 224 -6.44 45.34 17.18
CA SER A 224 -5.01 45.24 16.88
C SER A 224 -4.38 44.02 17.57
N GLU A 225 -5.01 42.86 17.39
CA GLU A 225 -4.64 41.61 18.06
C GLU A 225 -4.16 40.51 17.10
N PHE A 226 -4.32 40.66 15.78
CA PHE A 226 -3.87 39.67 14.80
C PHE A 226 -2.36 39.72 14.60
N LEU A 227 -1.66 38.60 14.83
CA LEU A 227 -0.19 38.53 14.78
C LEU A 227 0.36 37.78 13.57
N SER A 228 -0.31 36.72 13.14
CA SER A 228 0.09 35.96 11.95
C SER A 228 -1.04 35.08 11.42
N ILE A 229 -0.98 34.79 10.13
CA ILE A 229 -1.73 33.71 9.50
C ILE A 229 -0.77 32.83 8.70
N ASP A 230 -0.92 31.53 8.88
CA ASP A 230 -0.10 30.51 8.24
C ASP A 230 -1.02 29.44 7.66
N ILE A 231 -0.73 28.95 6.46
CA ILE A 231 -1.47 27.86 5.84
C ILE A 231 -0.65 26.57 5.92
N PHE A 232 -1.30 25.46 6.29
CA PHE A 232 -0.66 24.14 6.27
C PHE A 232 -0.96 23.43 4.97
N SER A 233 0.05 22.81 4.37
CA SER A 233 -0.15 21.89 3.26
C SER A 233 -0.98 20.69 3.71
N LYS A 234 -1.64 20.04 2.74
CA LYS A 234 -2.13 18.68 2.94
C LYS A 234 -0.96 17.78 3.35
N LEU A 235 -1.28 16.73 4.10
CA LEU A 235 -0.37 15.61 4.30
C LEU A 235 -0.24 14.94 2.92
N THR A 236 0.95 15.05 2.33
CA THR A 236 1.34 14.40 1.07
C THR A 236 2.36 13.34 1.35
#